data_AF-A0A946W401-F1
#
_entry.id   AF-A0A946W401-F1
#
_cell.length_a   1.000
_cell.length_b   1.000
_cell.length_c   1.000
_cell.angle_alpha   90.00
_cell.angle_beta   90.00
_cell.angle_gamma   90.00
#
_symmetry.space_group_name_H-M   'P 1'
#
loop_
_entity.id
_entity.type
_entity.pdbx_description
1 polymer ?
#
loop_
_entity_poly.entity_id
_entity_poly.type
_entity_poly.pdbx_seq_one_letter_code
_entity_poly.pdbx_strand_id
1 'polypeptide(L)'
;VYFIDNEDYFHRKCALTDEKGNEFSDNDERAVFFARGVLETVIKLRWAPDIIHCHGWLTSLIPLYIKKYYFNNPLFKNSKVVYSMYNDDFNITLNSGFRDKLMMEGMAAGDIDVLSDPNFENVSKLAINNSDAIIKGSEKINDEVDKYIQSSGKLFLDFQPKETYIEAYNNFYEKVW
;
A
#
# COMPACT_ATOMS: atom_id res chain seq x y z
N VAL A 1 8.19 -15.35 10.40
CA VAL A 1 7.23 -14.94 9.35
C VAL A 1 5.85 -15.00 9.96
N TYR A 2 5.07 -13.92 9.88
CA TYR A 2 3.69 -13.87 10.36
C TYR A 2 2.74 -13.79 9.17
N PHE A 3 1.58 -14.44 9.28
CA PHE A 3 0.54 -14.40 8.27
C PHE A 3 -0.72 -13.77 8.87
N ILE A 4 -1.41 -12.95 8.08
CA ILE A 4 -2.74 -12.46 8.40
C ILE A 4 -3.72 -13.40 7.71
N ASP A 5 -4.62 -13.99 8.49
CA ASP A 5 -5.57 -14.98 8.00
C ASP A 5 -7.00 -14.62 8.43
N ASN A 6 -7.95 -15.05 7.61
CA ASN A 6 -9.38 -14.92 7.80
C ASN A 6 -10.09 -15.87 6.84
N GLU A 7 -10.97 -16.72 7.37
CA GLU A 7 -11.65 -17.77 6.59
C GLU A 7 -12.50 -17.21 5.45
N ASP A 8 -13.16 -16.07 5.65
CA ASP A 8 -14.02 -15.46 4.62
C ASP A 8 -13.19 -14.77 3.52
N TYR A 9 -12.07 -14.15 3.87
CA TYR A 9 -11.29 -13.30 2.99
C TYR A 9 -10.12 -14.00 2.28
N PHE A 10 -9.43 -14.93 2.94
CA PHE A 10 -8.17 -15.49 2.43
C PHE A 10 -8.20 -17.00 2.17
N HIS A 11 -9.26 -17.70 2.55
CA HIS A 11 -9.39 -19.14 2.31
C HIS A 11 -9.93 -19.46 0.91
N ARG A 12 -9.26 -18.94 -0.13
CA ARG A 12 -9.59 -19.16 -1.55
C ARG A 12 -8.34 -19.50 -2.35
N LYS A 13 -8.52 -20.23 -3.46
CA LYS A 13 -7.39 -20.67 -4.32
C LYS A 13 -6.65 -19.53 -5.01
N CYS A 14 -7.36 -18.46 -5.37
CA CYS A 14 -6.80 -17.35 -6.13
C CYS A 14 -6.70 -16.09 -5.26
N ALA A 15 -5.65 -15.29 -5.45
CA ALA A 15 -5.38 -14.15 -4.58
C ALA A 15 -6.30 -12.96 -4.89
N LEU A 16 -6.14 -12.26 -6.01
CA LEU A 16 -6.84 -10.99 -6.29
C LEU A 16 -7.85 -11.08 -7.44
N THR A 17 -7.65 -12.04 -8.33
CA THR A 17 -8.52 -12.32 -9.47
C THR A 17 -8.91 -13.79 -9.44
N ASP A 18 -10.02 -14.14 -10.10
CA ASP A 18 -10.35 -15.53 -10.40
C ASP A 18 -9.41 -16.13 -11.47
N GLU A 19 -9.61 -17.40 -11.81
CA GLU A 19 -8.84 -18.12 -12.84
C GLU A 19 -8.97 -17.51 -14.25
N LYS A 20 -9.98 -16.66 -14.47
CA LYS A 20 -10.24 -15.96 -15.75
C LYS A 20 -9.71 -14.53 -15.75
N GLY A 21 -9.10 -14.08 -14.65
CA GLY A 21 -8.58 -12.73 -14.50
C GLY A 21 -9.60 -11.69 -14.05
N ASN A 22 -10.82 -12.09 -13.65
CA ASN A 22 -11.81 -11.15 -13.11
C ASN A 22 -11.49 -10.82 -11.65
N GLU A 23 -11.52 -9.55 -11.29
CA GLU A 23 -11.27 -9.08 -9.93
C GLU A 23 -12.39 -9.52 -8.97
N PHE A 24 -12.00 -9.92 -7.75
CA PHE A 24 -13.00 -10.23 -6.71
C PHE A 24 -13.67 -8.96 -6.19
N SER A 25 -14.99 -9.01 -6.00
CA SER A 25 -15.79 -7.86 -5.56
C SER A 25 -15.51 -7.40 -4.13
N ASP A 26 -14.87 -8.24 -3.31
CA ASP A 26 -14.54 -8.00 -1.91
C ASP A 26 -13.06 -7.60 -1.71
N ASN A 27 -12.33 -7.38 -2.80
CA ASN A 27 -10.92 -6.97 -2.78
C ASN A 27 -10.68 -5.69 -1.96
N ASP A 28 -11.65 -4.78 -1.96
CA ASP A 28 -11.64 -3.55 -1.18
C ASP A 28 -11.66 -3.85 0.33
N GLU A 29 -12.55 -4.73 0.79
CA GLU A 29 -12.64 -5.18 2.18
C GLU A 29 -11.39 -5.93 2.62
N ARG A 30 -10.85 -6.78 1.73
CA ARG A 30 -9.64 -7.55 1.98
C ARG A 30 -8.42 -6.65 2.16
N ALA A 31 -8.31 -5.57 1.36
CA ALA A 31 -7.26 -4.57 1.53
C ALA A 31 -7.37 -3.87 2.90
N VAL A 32 -8.60 -3.49 3.32
CA VAL A 32 -8.84 -2.87 4.64
C VAL A 32 -8.48 -3.82 5.77
N PHE A 33 -8.96 -5.06 5.69
CA PHE A 33 -8.72 -6.08 6.70
C PHE A 33 -7.22 -6.36 6.84
N PHE A 34 -6.53 -6.56 5.71
CA PHE A 34 -5.09 -6.82 5.70
C PHE A 34 -4.31 -5.67 6.33
N ALA A 35 -4.55 -4.42 5.89
CA ALA A 35 -3.83 -3.26 6.38
C ALA A 35 -4.02 -3.06 7.89
N ARG A 36 -5.26 -3.17 8.39
CA ARG A 36 -5.55 -3.07 9.82
C ARG A 36 -4.96 -4.25 10.59
N GLY A 37 -5.11 -5.48 10.10
CA GLY A 37 -4.59 -6.69 10.72
C GLY A 37 -3.07 -6.66 10.90
N VAL A 38 -2.33 -6.22 9.88
CA VAL A 38 -0.87 -6.05 9.96
C VAL A 38 -0.51 -5.03 11.05
N LEU A 39 -1.07 -3.82 10.99
CA LEU A 39 -0.70 -2.74 11.92
C LEU A 39 -1.06 -3.07 13.37
N GLU A 40 -2.25 -3.62 13.61
CA GLU A 40 -2.67 -4.11 14.93
C GLU A 40 -1.75 -5.21 15.47
N THR A 41 -1.28 -6.10 14.59
CA THR A 41 -0.33 -7.15 14.98
C THR A 41 1.00 -6.55 15.40
N VAL A 42 1.54 -5.59 14.65
CA VAL A 42 2.79 -4.88 15.00
C VAL A 42 2.66 -4.21 16.38
N ILE A 43 1.52 -3.55 16.63
CA ILE A 43 1.21 -2.92 17.92
C ILE A 43 1.17 -3.96 19.06
N LYS A 44 0.44 -5.07 18.86
CA LYS A 44 0.32 -6.14 19.87
C LYS A 44 1.66 -6.79 20.21
N LEU A 45 2.52 -6.97 19.21
CA LEU A 45 3.87 -7.49 19.40
C LEU A 45 4.84 -6.46 20.00
N ARG A 46 4.41 -5.19 20.15
CA ARG A 46 5.24 -4.06 20.60
C ARG A 46 6.54 -3.94 19.80
N TRP A 47 6.44 -4.23 18.51
CA TRP A 47 7.57 -4.15 17.60
C TRP A 47 7.57 -2.76 16.94
N ALA A 48 8.67 -2.02 17.06
CA ALA A 48 8.85 -0.72 16.43
C ALA A 48 9.71 -0.90 15.16
N PRO A 49 9.11 -0.94 13.96
CA PRO A 49 9.86 -1.14 12.74
C PRO A 49 10.56 0.15 12.30
N ASP A 50 11.80 0.03 11.85
CA ASP A 50 12.53 1.13 11.23
C ASP A 50 11.99 1.46 9.83
N ILE A 51 11.70 0.41 9.05
CA ILE A 51 11.14 0.50 7.70
C ILE A 51 9.91 -0.40 7.60
N ILE A 52 8.84 0.14 7.02
CA ILE A 52 7.63 -0.57 6.62
C ILE A 52 7.57 -0.52 5.10
N HIS A 53 7.83 -1.66 4.46
CA HIS A 53 7.80 -1.78 3.00
C HIS A 53 6.51 -2.46 2.54
N CYS A 54 5.66 -1.68 1.87
CA CYS A 54 4.38 -2.09 1.32
C CYS A 54 4.56 -2.53 -0.15
N HIS A 55 4.14 -3.74 -0.49
CA HIS A 55 4.28 -4.31 -1.84
C HIS A 55 2.91 -4.47 -2.52
N GLY A 56 2.72 -3.75 -3.63
CA GLY A 56 1.54 -3.88 -4.49
C GLY A 56 0.28 -3.26 -3.89
N TRP A 57 -0.74 -3.12 -4.74
CA TRP A 57 -1.90 -2.27 -4.44
C TRP A 57 -2.73 -2.76 -3.25
N LEU A 58 -2.73 -4.06 -2.93
CA LEU A 58 -3.44 -4.59 -1.77
C LEU A 58 -2.94 -3.96 -0.45
N THR A 59 -1.68 -3.51 -0.42
CA THR A 59 -1.05 -2.89 0.75
C THR A 59 -1.12 -1.35 0.76
N SER A 60 -1.75 -0.75 -0.25
CA SER A 60 -1.83 0.70 -0.49
C SER A 60 -2.42 1.53 0.66
N LEU A 61 -3.19 0.90 1.55
CA LEU A 61 -3.83 1.55 2.70
C LEU A 61 -2.93 1.63 3.94
N ILE A 62 -1.86 0.83 4.01
CA ILE A 62 -0.94 0.84 5.14
C ILE A 62 -0.26 2.21 5.31
N PRO A 63 0.29 2.85 4.25
CA PRO A 63 0.86 4.20 4.35
C PRO A 63 -0.14 5.22 4.91
N LEU A 64 -1.40 5.20 4.42
CA LEU A 64 -2.46 6.08 4.90
C LEU A 64 -2.67 5.93 6.40
N TYR A 65 -2.89 4.70 6.88
CA TYR A 65 -3.16 4.48 8.29
C TYR A 65 -1.99 4.88 9.18
N ILE A 66 -0.75 4.62 8.77
CA ILE A 66 0.44 5.04 9.52
C ILE A 66 0.48 6.58 9.64
N LYS A 67 0.30 7.30 8.53
CA LYS A 67 0.48 8.76 8.51
C LYS A 67 -0.73 9.54 9.04
N LYS A 68 -1.94 8.97 9.02
CA LYS A 68 -3.18 9.70 9.33
C LYS A 68 -3.87 9.23 10.60
N TYR A 69 -3.78 7.94 10.93
CA TYR A 69 -4.45 7.38 12.10
C TYR A 69 -3.45 7.06 13.22
N TYR A 70 -2.37 6.36 12.90
CA TYR A 70 -1.35 5.96 13.87
C TYR A 70 -0.20 6.95 14.03
N PHE A 71 -0.31 8.17 13.51
CA PHE A 71 0.78 9.14 13.48
C PHE A 71 1.32 9.52 14.87
N ASN A 72 0.48 9.44 15.90
CA ASN A 72 0.86 9.69 17.29
C ASN A 72 1.27 8.42 18.06
N ASN A 73 1.20 7.24 17.44
CA ASN A 73 1.60 6.01 18.09
C ASN A 73 3.14 5.95 18.16
N PRO A 74 3.75 5.85 19.37
CA PRO A 74 5.21 5.84 19.52
C PRO A 74 5.92 4.74 18.72
N LEU A 75 5.25 3.62 18.43
CA LEU A 75 5.85 2.51 17.67
C LEU A 75 6.16 2.89 16.23
N PHE A 76 5.41 3.82 15.64
CA PHE A 76 5.57 4.22 14.24
C PHE A 76 6.23 5.58 14.06
N LYS A 77 6.55 6.28 15.17
CA LYS A 77 7.06 7.66 15.16
C LYS A 77 8.29 7.85 14.27
N ASN A 78 9.19 6.86 14.27
CA ASN A 78 10.43 6.88 13.50
C ASN A 78 10.36 5.98 12.26
N SER A 79 9.26 5.26 12.05
CA SER A 79 9.12 4.34 10.93
C SER A 79 9.07 5.11 9.61
N LYS A 80 9.85 4.62 8.64
CA LYS A 80 9.77 5.07 7.25
C LYS A 80 8.90 4.13 6.44
N VAL A 81 8.08 4.68 5.57
CA VAL A 81 7.16 3.92 4.73
C VAL A 81 7.66 3.94 3.29
N VAL A 82 7.96 2.75 2.76
CA VAL A 82 8.34 2.55 1.37
C VAL A 82 7.21 1.82 0.66
N TYR A 83 6.83 2.27 -0.54
CA TYR A 83 5.79 1.61 -1.33
C TYR A 83 6.34 1.15 -2.68
N SER A 84 6.24 -0.14 -2.96
CA SER A 84 6.58 -0.75 -4.25
C SER A 84 5.35 -0.95 -5.11
N MET A 85 5.39 -0.43 -6.32
CA MET A 85 4.36 -0.61 -7.34
C MET A 85 4.73 -1.68 -8.35
N TYR A 86 3.73 -2.40 -8.86
CA TYR A 86 3.90 -3.49 -9.82
C TYR A 86 2.96 -3.29 -11.03
N ASN A 87 3.11 -4.17 -12.03
CA ASN A 87 2.18 -4.26 -13.16
C ASN A 87 0.94 -5.09 -12.77
N ASP A 88 0.24 -4.66 -11.73
CA ASP A 88 -0.88 -5.38 -11.10
C ASP A 88 -2.17 -4.55 -11.07
N ASP A 89 -2.32 -3.69 -12.08
CA ASP A 89 -3.49 -2.85 -12.33
C ASP A 89 -4.80 -3.67 -12.28
N PHE A 90 -5.78 -3.17 -11.55
CA PHE A 90 -7.16 -3.67 -11.63
C PHE A 90 -8.00 -2.76 -12.52
N ASN A 91 -8.93 -3.35 -13.28
CA ASN A 91 -9.70 -2.64 -14.32
C ASN A 91 -11.11 -2.24 -13.89
N ILE A 92 -11.47 -2.49 -12.64
CA ILE A 92 -12.75 -2.11 -12.05
C ILE A 92 -12.58 -0.89 -11.13
N THR A 93 -13.66 -0.16 -10.89
CA THR A 93 -13.71 0.74 -9.72
C THR A 93 -14.08 -0.10 -8.50
N LEU A 94 -13.37 0.06 -7.38
CA LEU A 94 -13.73 -0.61 -6.13
C LEU A 94 -15.11 -0.15 -5.64
N ASN A 95 -15.66 -0.83 -4.64
CA ASN A 95 -16.98 -0.53 -4.09
C ASN A 95 -17.17 0.96 -3.81
N SER A 96 -18.34 1.54 -4.14
CA SER A 96 -18.61 2.97 -3.91
C SER A 96 -18.58 3.36 -2.42
N GLY A 97 -18.88 2.41 -1.53
CA GLY A 97 -18.72 2.57 -0.08
C GLY A 97 -17.29 2.35 0.42
N PHE A 98 -16.31 2.09 -0.44
CA PHE A 98 -14.93 1.84 -0.04
C PHE A 98 -14.36 2.99 0.80
N ARG A 99 -14.62 4.23 0.38
CA ARG A 99 -14.20 5.44 1.11
C ARG A 99 -14.66 5.42 2.57
N ASP A 100 -15.92 5.04 2.81
CA ASP A 100 -16.50 4.98 4.15
C ASP A 100 -15.88 3.85 4.98
N LYS A 101 -15.55 2.71 4.35
CA LYS A 101 -14.86 1.59 5.02
C LYS A 101 -13.47 1.99 5.55
N LEU A 102 -12.81 2.97 4.93
CA LEU A 102 -11.47 3.43 5.31
C LEU A 102 -11.45 4.36 6.52
N MET A 103 -12.50 5.15 6.71
CA MET A 103 -12.52 6.18 7.76
C MET A 103 -12.35 5.57 9.14
N MET A 104 -11.45 6.16 9.92
CA MET A 104 -11.25 5.86 11.34
C MET A 104 -11.42 7.13 12.15
N GLU A 105 -11.72 6.97 13.44
CA GLU A 105 -11.88 8.10 14.35
C GLU A 105 -10.60 8.96 14.36
N GLY A 106 -10.77 10.27 14.16
CA GLY A 106 -9.67 11.24 14.13
C GLY A 106 -9.05 11.49 12.75
N MET A 107 -9.38 10.71 11.71
CA MET A 107 -8.97 11.02 10.34
C MET A 107 -9.79 12.17 9.74
N ALA A 108 -9.17 13.03 8.95
CA ALA A 108 -9.88 14.07 8.22
C ALA A 108 -10.52 13.48 6.96
N ALA A 109 -11.74 13.91 6.62
CA ALA A 109 -12.41 13.47 5.39
C ALA A 109 -11.54 13.73 4.15
N GLY A 110 -10.79 14.84 4.14
CA GLY A 110 -9.89 15.22 3.06
C GLY A 110 -8.69 14.28 2.85
N ASP A 111 -8.35 13.45 3.84
CA ASP A 111 -7.24 12.50 3.73
C ASP A 111 -7.51 11.41 2.69
N ILE A 112 -8.77 11.22 2.30
CA ILE A 112 -9.22 10.21 1.33
C ILE A 112 -10.00 10.82 0.16
N ASP A 113 -9.82 12.13 -0.11
CA ASP A 113 -10.52 12.83 -1.20
C ASP A 113 -10.28 12.23 -2.58
N VAL A 114 -9.05 11.77 -2.83
CA VAL A 114 -8.66 11.12 -4.09
C VAL A 114 -9.50 9.87 -4.39
N LEU A 115 -10.11 9.25 -3.36
CA LEU A 115 -10.96 8.06 -3.51
C LEU A 115 -12.43 8.37 -3.75
N SER A 116 -12.78 9.58 -4.21
CA SER A 116 -14.11 9.83 -4.79
C SER A 116 -14.39 8.92 -5.99
N ASP A 117 -13.34 8.49 -6.69
CA ASP A 117 -13.35 7.41 -7.66
C ASP A 117 -12.25 6.40 -7.28
N PRO A 118 -12.58 5.29 -6.60
CA PRO A 118 -11.59 4.34 -6.09
C PRO A 118 -11.12 3.36 -7.19
N ASN A 119 -10.61 3.93 -8.28
CA ASN A 119 -9.90 3.20 -9.34
C ASN A 119 -8.43 2.93 -8.94
N PHE A 120 -7.71 2.15 -9.75
CA PHE A 120 -6.33 1.77 -9.46
C PHE A 120 -5.39 2.97 -9.30
N GLU A 121 -5.52 3.97 -10.15
CA GLU A 121 -4.68 5.16 -10.16
C GLU A 121 -4.85 5.96 -8.87
N ASN A 122 -6.09 6.18 -8.44
CA ASN A 122 -6.40 6.95 -7.26
C ASN A 122 -6.04 6.23 -5.96
N VAL A 123 -6.21 4.90 -5.91
CA VAL A 123 -5.70 4.06 -4.81
C VAL A 123 -4.18 4.13 -4.74
N SER A 124 -3.49 4.10 -5.89
CA SER A 124 -2.03 4.20 -5.94
C SER A 124 -1.52 5.59 -5.57
N LYS A 125 -2.18 6.66 -6.04
CA LYS A 125 -1.88 8.06 -5.66
C LYS A 125 -2.01 8.28 -4.16
N LEU A 126 -3.03 7.69 -3.52
CA LEU A 126 -3.20 7.73 -2.07
C LEU A 126 -2.01 7.10 -1.34
N ALA A 127 -1.56 5.92 -1.78
CA ALA A 127 -0.39 5.26 -1.21
C ALA A 127 0.88 6.11 -1.39
N ILE A 128 1.10 6.65 -2.59
CA ILE A 128 2.25 7.51 -2.92
C ILE A 128 2.29 8.75 -2.01
N ASN A 129 1.16 9.44 -1.87
CA ASN A 129 1.07 10.66 -1.07
C ASN A 129 1.44 10.42 0.39
N ASN A 130 1.08 9.25 0.93
CA ASN A 130 1.31 8.87 2.32
C ASN A 130 2.60 8.04 2.55
N SER A 131 3.43 7.84 1.52
CA SER A 131 4.70 7.13 1.65
C SER A 131 5.88 8.10 1.71
N ASP A 132 6.99 7.68 2.33
CA ASP A 132 8.23 8.47 2.38
C ASP A 132 9.07 8.27 1.11
N ALA A 133 9.01 7.07 0.53
CA ALA A 133 9.71 6.74 -0.71
C ALA A 133 8.98 5.70 -1.55
N ILE A 134 9.23 5.70 -2.85
CA ILE A 134 8.54 4.86 -3.84
C ILE A 134 9.55 4.03 -4.61
N ILE A 135 9.20 2.79 -4.91
CA ILE A 135 9.98 1.90 -5.77
C ILE A 135 9.11 1.42 -6.92
N LYS A 136 9.63 1.48 -8.15
CA LYS A 136 9.04 0.80 -9.30
C LYS A 136 9.49 -0.66 -9.29
N GLY A 137 8.61 -1.55 -8.82
CA GLY A 137 8.86 -2.98 -8.64
C GLY A 137 8.68 -3.81 -9.91
N SER A 138 8.21 -3.22 -11.02
CA SER A 138 8.10 -3.86 -12.33
C SER A 138 8.62 -2.92 -13.41
N GLU A 139 9.23 -3.47 -14.46
CA GLU A 139 9.78 -2.70 -15.58
C GLU A 139 8.75 -1.76 -16.21
N LYS A 140 7.50 -2.24 -16.29
CA LYS A 140 6.34 -1.45 -16.66
C LYS A 140 5.35 -1.44 -15.50
N ILE A 141 4.71 -0.30 -15.30
CA ILE A 141 3.59 -0.07 -14.40
C ILE A 141 2.59 0.84 -15.13
N ASN A 142 1.45 1.12 -14.53
CA ASN A 142 0.49 2.10 -15.05
C ASN A 142 1.14 3.44 -15.41
N ASP A 143 0.94 3.92 -16.65
CA ASP A 143 1.56 5.14 -17.18
C ASP A 143 1.14 6.41 -16.43
N GLU A 144 -0.12 6.50 -15.98
CA GLU A 144 -0.60 7.64 -15.22
C GLU A 144 0.04 7.68 -13.84
N VAL A 145 0.16 6.52 -13.19
CA VAL A 145 0.82 6.46 -11.89
C VAL A 145 2.33 6.72 -12.00
N ASP A 146 3.00 6.20 -13.04
CA ASP A 146 4.43 6.47 -13.29
C ASP A 146 4.68 7.98 -13.41
N LYS A 147 3.85 8.69 -14.19
CA LYS A 147 3.89 10.17 -14.29
C LYS A 147 3.60 10.85 -12.95
N TYR A 148 2.68 10.30 -12.16
CA TYR A 148 2.37 10.85 -10.84
C TYR A 148 3.55 10.70 -9.87
N ILE A 149 4.26 9.56 -9.89
CA ILE A 149 5.47 9.36 -9.08
C ILE A 149 6.51 10.44 -9.43
N GLN A 150 6.77 10.67 -10.72
CA GLN A 150 7.74 11.68 -11.15
C GLN A 150 7.37 13.11 -10.69
N SER A 151 6.08 13.44 -10.64
CA SER A 151 5.61 14.76 -10.18
C SER A 151 5.44 14.88 -8.66
N SER A 152 5.44 13.76 -7.92
CA SER A 152 5.23 13.73 -6.47
C SER A 152 6.37 14.32 -5.63
N GLY A 153 7.57 14.41 -6.20
CA GLY A 153 8.79 14.85 -5.50
C GLY A 153 9.28 13.87 -4.42
N LYS A 154 8.73 12.65 -4.36
CA LYS A 154 9.15 11.61 -3.41
C LYS A 154 10.50 11.03 -3.82
N LEU A 155 11.25 10.53 -2.84
CA LEU A 155 12.43 9.72 -3.10
C LEU A 155 11.99 8.47 -3.89
N PHE A 156 12.59 8.27 -5.06
CA PHE A 156 12.14 7.26 -6.02
C PHE A 156 13.30 6.36 -6.47
N LEU A 157 13.05 5.06 -6.50
CA LEU A 157 13.93 4.06 -7.14
C LEU A 157 13.22 3.47 -8.35
N ASP A 158 13.82 3.65 -9.52
CA ASP A 158 13.36 3.01 -10.75
C ASP A 158 13.63 1.49 -10.73
N PHE A 159 12.99 0.75 -11.63
CA PHE A 159 13.08 -0.70 -11.72
C PHE A 159 14.52 -1.20 -11.71
N GLN A 160 14.76 -2.25 -10.91
CA GLN A 160 16.05 -2.91 -10.79
C GLN A 160 15.90 -4.38 -11.22
N PRO A 161 16.78 -4.87 -12.11
CA PRO A 161 16.76 -6.26 -12.52
C PRO A 161 17.18 -7.20 -11.38
N LYS A 162 16.88 -8.50 -11.52
CA LYS A 162 17.05 -9.49 -10.45
C LYS A 162 18.50 -9.64 -9.96
N GLU A 163 19.45 -9.27 -10.80
CA GLU A 163 20.88 -9.39 -10.54
C GLU A 163 21.37 -8.28 -9.60
N THR A 164 20.72 -7.12 -9.59
CA THR A 164 21.19 -5.92 -8.85
C THR A 164 20.20 -5.39 -7.81
N TYR A 165 18.94 -5.86 -7.82
CA TYR A 165 17.90 -5.27 -6.97
C TYR A 165 18.23 -5.30 -5.47
N ILE A 166 18.92 -6.33 -4.98
CA ILE A 166 19.26 -6.45 -3.56
C ILE A 166 20.14 -5.28 -3.12
N GLU A 167 21.23 -5.03 -3.83
CA GLU A 167 22.15 -3.94 -3.52
C GLU A 167 21.47 -2.58 -3.70
N ALA A 168 20.71 -2.42 -4.79
CA ALA A 168 19.99 -1.19 -5.06
C ALA A 168 18.93 -0.87 -3.97
N TYR A 169 18.19 -1.87 -3.48
CA TYR A 169 17.19 -1.70 -2.43
C TYR A 169 17.86 -1.38 -1.09
N ASN A 170 18.96 -2.05 -0.73
CA ASN A 170 19.72 -1.73 0.48
C ASN A 170 20.22 -0.28 0.46
N ASN A 171 20.87 0.14 -0.62
CA ASN A 171 21.33 1.51 -0.80
C ASN A 171 20.18 2.53 -0.81
N PHE A 172 18.99 2.11 -1.25
CA PHE A 172 17.81 2.95 -1.23
C PHE A 172 17.24 3.12 0.18
N TYR A 173 17.15 2.04 0.96
CA TYR A 173 16.73 2.08 2.35
C TYR A 173 17.62 2.97 3.20
N GLU A 174 18.94 2.95 2.98
CA GLU A 174 19.89 3.86 3.65
C GLU A 174 19.63 5.34 3.35
N LYS A 175 19.04 5.68 2.19
CA LYS A 175 18.66 7.06 1.85
C LYS A 175 17.32 7.48 2.43
N VAL A 176 16.46 6.51 2.73
CA VAL A 176 15.13 6.73 3.31
C VAL A 176 15.23 6.98 4.81
N TRP A 177 16.15 6.28 5.47
CA TRP A 177 16.44 6.32 6.90
C TRP A 177 17.21 7.58 7.31
#